data_AF-A0A970P308-F1
#
_entry.id   AF-A0A970P308-F1
#
_cell.length_a   1.000
_cell.length_b   1.000
_cell.length_c   1.000
_cell.angle_alpha   90.00
_cell.angle_beta   90.00
_cell.angle_gamma   90.00
#
_symmetry.space_group_name_H-M   'P 1'
#
loop_
_entity.id
_entity.type
_entity.pdbx_description
1 polymer ?
#
loop_
_entity_poly.entity_id
_entity_poly.type
_entity_poly.pdbx_seq_one_letter_code
_entity_poly.pdbx_strand_id
1 'polypeptide(L)'
;ALWSQKGNLHGYPTDCPHREKGAYNGDGQVIAETSMHDFLMASFYKKWINDMRDGQEENGRIPNTTPTLVGVMGGGVAWGSAYILIPWWMHNYYGDTGGLKEHYPSMKRYLLYLRDLGRNDENPEEPYIINNFEGYWYSLGEWCSPGRHDCPNHPVVNTFYYYYNSLLMSQIAGLLGFDDDAVNFRALSDTVKKEFNKKFFNPETALYGTDEIFQTYQLLALKGGLVPDGYRDRVVATIIEDIEKRDYHLNTGIIGTKYLWPFLVNEGYGDIAFRIASQTTYPGYGYWIENGFTTLPEEWTGVNSHNHQMFGSIVEYFYKYLAGIQSPEEGKTTTGYKNIYIEPELPAGLQWVNASIETLSGTVRSGWKKENGFLNHNVSVPANSTAVVVLPGNSRVKVWEGETLIWDNNTFLANSGSVSDLKMVSDKLEISIESGDYSFRIEGLNLN
;
A
#
# COMPACT_ATOMS: atom_id res chain seq x y z
N ALA A 1 15.01 -5.06 -4.42
CA ALA A 1 13.64 -4.85 -4.94
C ALA A 1 13.60 -4.65 -6.45
N LEU A 2 14.18 -3.57 -7.01
CA LEU A 2 14.13 -3.29 -8.47
C LEU A 2 14.57 -4.46 -9.36
N TRP A 3 15.69 -5.12 -9.02
CA TRP A 3 16.17 -6.30 -9.74
C TRP A 3 15.21 -7.49 -9.68
N SER A 4 14.45 -7.64 -8.58
CA SER A 4 13.44 -8.68 -8.47
C SER A 4 12.25 -8.42 -9.37
N GLN A 5 11.79 -7.17 -9.47
CA GLN A 5 10.74 -6.83 -10.43
C GLN A 5 11.23 -7.00 -11.86
N LYS A 6 12.42 -6.48 -12.22
CA LYS A 6 12.98 -6.69 -13.56
C LYS A 6 13.12 -8.16 -13.94
N GLY A 7 13.47 -9.00 -12.97
CA GLY A 7 13.55 -10.44 -13.15
C GLY A 7 12.19 -11.12 -13.29
N ASN A 8 11.10 -10.52 -12.79
CA ASN A 8 9.79 -11.18 -12.73
C ASN A 8 8.72 -10.57 -13.65
N LEU A 9 8.97 -9.43 -14.29
CA LEU A 9 8.01 -8.79 -15.21
C LEU A 9 8.21 -9.26 -16.65
N HIS A 10 7.67 -10.44 -16.99
CA HIS A 10 7.83 -11.10 -18.29
C HIS A 10 6.49 -11.39 -18.95
N GLY A 11 5.82 -10.36 -19.48
CA GLY A 11 4.48 -10.46 -20.06
C GLY A 11 3.34 -10.62 -19.04
N TYR A 12 3.65 -11.04 -17.81
CA TYR A 12 2.85 -11.04 -16.58
C TYR A 12 3.80 -11.06 -15.36
N PRO A 13 3.37 -10.67 -14.14
CA PRO A 13 4.23 -10.62 -12.97
C PRO A 13 4.39 -12.02 -12.37
N THR A 14 5.55 -12.63 -12.61
CA THR A 14 5.88 -13.97 -12.08
C THR A 14 6.24 -13.95 -10.59
N ASP A 15 6.04 -15.07 -9.90
CA ASP A 15 6.47 -15.30 -8.52
C ASP A 15 8.00 -15.30 -8.43
N CYS A 16 8.65 -16.15 -9.23
CA CYS A 16 10.08 -16.28 -9.35
C CYS A 16 10.50 -16.58 -10.79
N PRO A 17 11.71 -16.19 -11.22
CA PRO A 17 12.06 -16.26 -12.63
C PRO A 17 12.81 -17.53 -13.03
N HIS A 18 13.03 -18.45 -12.10
CA HIS A 18 13.91 -19.61 -12.30
C HIS A 18 13.17 -20.95 -12.18
N ARG A 19 12.28 -21.09 -11.18
CA ARG A 19 11.64 -22.36 -10.79
C ARG A 19 10.24 -22.50 -11.39
N GLU A 20 9.29 -21.68 -10.97
CA GLU A 20 7.86 -21.83 -11.26
C GLU A 20 7.45 -20.91 -12.41
N LYS A 21 7.81 -19.62 -12.30
CA LYS A 21 7.49 -18.60 -13.32
C LYS A 21 5.99 -18.46 -13.51
N GLY A 22 5.22 -18.69 -12.45
CA GLY A 22 3.77 -18.54 -12.41
C GLY A 22 3.39 -17.12 -12.08
N ALA A 23 2.36 -16.59 -12.74
CA ALA A 23 1.82 -15.29 -12.35
C ALA A 23 0.82 -15.44 -11.20
N TYR A 24 1.34 -15.65 -10.00
CA TYR A 24 0.54 -15.70 -8.78
C TYR A 24 -0.08 -14.32 -8.51
N ASN A 25 -1.41 -14.29 -8.51
CA ASN A 25 -2.17 -13.04 -8.48
C ASN A 25 -1.97 -12.27 -7.15
N GLY A 26 -1.80 -12.99 -6.03
CA GLY A 26 -1.52 -12.42 -4.71
C GLY A 26 -0.18 -11.71 -4.67
N ASP A 27 0.86 -12.36 -5.20
CA ASP A 27 2.21 -11.82 -5.30
C ASP A 27 2.21 -10.54 -6.15
N GLY A 28 1.53 -10.60 -7.29
CA GLY A 28 1.39 -9.46 -8.19
C GLY A 28 0.56 -8.31 -7.59
N GLN A 29 -0.49 -8.58 -6.81
CA GLN A 29 -1.26 -7.50 -6.18
C GLN A 29 -0.50 -6.83 -5.05
N VAL A 30 0.27 -7.57 -4.23
CA VAL A 30 0.98 -6.94 -3.12
C VAL A 30 2.06 -5.96 -3.58
N ILE A 31 2.63 -6.18 -4.76
CA ILE A 31 3.65 -5.31 -5.41
C ILE A 31 3.09 -4.41 -6.51
N ALA A 32 1.78 -4.40 -6.74
CA ALA A 32 1.22 -3.74 -7.90
C ALA A 32 1.57 -2.25 -7.94
N GLU A 33 1.26 -1.57 -6.83
CA GLU A 33 1.58 -0.16 -6.60
C GLU A 33 3.09 0.10 -6.62
N THR A 34 3.89 -0.74 -5.95
CA THR A 34 5.37 -0.68 -6.02
C THR A 34 5.85 -0.61 -7.48
N SER A 35 5.31 -1.47 -8.34
CA SER A 35 5.73 -1.52 -9.75
C SER A 35 5.26 -0.31 -10.53
N MET A 36 4.11 0.29 -10.16
CA MET A 36 3.65 1.55 -10.75
C MET A 36 4.53 2.76 -10.37
N HIS A 37 5.29 2.69 -9.27
CA HIS A 37 6.29 3.73 -8.95
C HIS A 37 7.61 3.49 -9.68
N ASP A 38 8.06 2.24 -9.77
CA ASP A 38 9.32 1.88 -10.44
C ASP A 38 9.24 1.98 -11.97
N PHE A 39 8.06 1.74 -12.55
CA PHE A 39 7.85 1.65 -14.00
C PHE A 39 6.49 2.20 -14.44
N LEU A 40 6.40 2.61 -15.71
CA LEU A 40 5.11 2.89 -16.34
C LEU A 40 4.38 1.58 -16.68
N MET A 41 3.55 1.11 -15.76
CA MET A 41 2.93 -0.23 -15.82
C MET A 41 1.59 -0.29 -16.57
N ALA A 42 1.08 0.83 -17.09
CA ALA A 42 -0.28 0.92 -17.61
C ALA A 42 -0.61 -0.17 -18.67
N SER A 43 0.22 -0.32 -19.69
CA SER A 43 0.02 -1.34 -20.73
C SER A 43 0.21 -2.77 -20.21
N PHE A 44 1.15 -2.97 -19.28
CA PHE A 44 1.46 -4.28 -18.71
C PHE A 44 0.29 -4.80 -17.88
N TYR A 45 -0.24 -3.98 -16.97
CA TYR A 45 -1.40 -4.36 -16.16
C TYR A 45 -2.67 -4.44 -16.96
N LYS A 46 -2.90 -3.57 -17.95
CA LYS A 46 -4.05 -3.70 -18.85
C LYS A 46 -4.08 -5.07 -19.52
N LYS A 47 -2.94 -5.56 -20.02
CA LYS A 47 -2.84 -6.90 -20.59
C LYS A 47 -3.12 -7.98 -19.54
N TRP A 48 -2.49 -7.88 -18.36
CA TRP A 48 -2.64 -8.92 -17.33
C TRP A 48 -4.05 -9.01 -16.74
N ILE A 49 -4.73 -7.87 -16.56
CA ILE A 49 -6.15 -7.81 -16.15
C ILE A 49 -7.03 -8.48 -17.21
N ASN A 50 -6.74 -8.31 -18.51
CA ASN A 50 -7.43 -9.06 -19.56
C ASN A 50 -7.21 -10.58 -19.43
N ASP A 51 -5.99 -11.02 -19.15
CA ASP A 51 -5.73 -12.44 -18.90
C ASP A 51 -6.57 -12.96 -17.71
N MET A 52 -6.74 -12.16 -16.64
CA MET A 52 -7.54 -12.54 -15.46
C MET A 52 -9.02 -12.67 -15.80
N ARG A 53 -9.54 -11.74 -16.63
CA ARG A 53 -10.89 -11.81 -17.15
C ARG A 53 -11.11 -13.10 -17.95
N ASP A 54 -10.18 -13.40 -18.85
CA ASP A 54 -10.26 -14.54 -19.76
C ASP A 54 -10.09 -15.87 -19.00
N GLY A 55 -9.36 -15.87 -17.89
CA GLY A 55 -9.23 -17.00 -16.97
C GLY A 55 -10.34 -17.12 -15.92
N GLN A 56 -11.31 -16.20 -15.85
CA GLN A 56 -12.38 -16.24 -14.87
C GLN A 56 -13.28 -17.46 -15.06
N GLU A 57 -13.47 -18.25 -14.01
CA GLU A 57 -14.27 -19.47 -14.03
C GLU A 57 -15.78 -19.19 -14.15
N GLU A 58 -16.58 -20.20 -14.50
CA GLU A 58 -18.04 -20.07 -14.69
C GLU A 58 -18.77 -19.63 -13.42
N ASN A 59 -18.30 -20.05 -12.25
CA ASN A 59 -18.83 -19.63 -10.95
C ASN A 59 -18.41 -18.20 -10.55
N GLY A 60 -17.57 -17.53 -11.35
CA GLY A 60 -17.06 -16.18 -11.10
C GLY A 60 -15.71 -16.12 -10.38
N ARG A 61 -15.16 -17.26 -9.93
CA ARG A 61 -13.85 -17.35 -9.29
C ARG A 61 -12.74 -16.86 -10.22
N ILE A 62 -11.81 -16.10 -9.66
CA ILE A 62 -10.54 -15.77 -10.29
C ILE A 62 -9.51 -16.81 -9.82
N PRO A 63 -8.79 -17.49 -10.72
CA PRO A 63 -7.75 -18.46 -10.35
C PRO A 63 -6.64 -17.84 -9.50
N ASN A 64 -5.88 -18.69 -8.78
CA ASN A 64 -4.77 -18.24 -7.95
C ASN A 64 -3.60 -17.68 -8.80
N THR A 65 -3.43 -18.22 -10.02
CA THR A 65 -2.42 -17.79 -10.99
C THR A 65 -3.09 -17.36 -12.29
N THR A 66 -2.57 -16.35 -12.98
CA THR A 66 -3.09 -15.94 -14.29
C THR A 66 -1.96 -15.57 -15.26
N PRO A 67 -1.75 -16.30 -16.37
CA PRO A 67 -2.50 -17.46 -16.83
C PRO A 67 -2.50 -18.63 -15.83
N THR A 68 -3.56 -19.44 -15.87
CA THR A 68 -3.72 -20.56 -14.93
C THR A 68 -2.65 -21.62 -15.18
N LEU A 69 -1.82 -21.89 -14.18
CA LEU A 69 -0.89 -23.00 -14.22
C LEU A 69 -1.62 -24.33 -14.00
N VAL A 70 -1.06 -25.41 -14.55
CA VAL A 70 -1.58 -26.77 -14.35
C VAL A 70 -1.14 -27.29 -12.98
N GLY A 71 -2.10 -27.71 -12.16
CA GLY A 71 -1.86 -28.31 -10.85
C GLY A 71 -2.46 -27.51 -9.70
N VAL A 72 -2.15 -27.91 -8.47
CA VAL A 72 -2.61 -27.21 -7.26
C VAL A 72 -1.68 -26.04 -7.00
N MET A 73 -2.13 -24.83 -7.33
CA MET A 73 -1.39 -23.60 -7.10
C MET A 73 -1.84 -22.94 -5.80
N GLY A 74 -0.89 -22.52 -4.98
CA GLY A 74 -1.17 -21.78 -3.75
C GLY A 74 -1.88 -20.45 -3.99
N GLY A 75 -2.86 -20.12 -3.15
CA GLY A 75 -3.51 -18.82 -3.15
C GLY A 75 -4.74 -18.77 -2.23
N GLY A 76 -5.71 -17.94 -2.59
CA GLY A 76 -6.93 -17.75 -1.81
C GLY A 76 -7.63 -16.44 -2.15
N VAL A 77 -8.46 -15.93 -1.24
CA VAL A 77 -9.23 -14.70 -1.49
C VAL A 77 -8.30 -13.52 -1.79
N ALA A 78 -7.18 -13.39 -1.06
CA ALA A 78 -6.19 -12.35 -1.30
C ALA A 78 -5.57 -12.39 -2.72
N TRP A 79 -5.47 -13.59 -3.32
CA TRP A 79 -4.97 -13.76 -4.70
C TRP A 79 -6.03 -13.35 -5.72
N GLY A 80 -7.26 -13.85 -5.59
CA GLY A 80 -8.33 -13.49 -6.52
C GLY A 80 -8.71 -11.99 -6.47
N SER A 81 -8.49 -11.35 -5.31
CA SER A 81 -8.73 -9.91 -5.10
C SER A 81 -7.91 -9.01 -6.02
N ALA A 82 -6.81 -9.50 -6.57
CA ALA A 82 -6.02 -8.78 -7.56
C ALA A 82 -6.88 -8.23 -8.72
N TYR A 83 -7.93 -8.96 -9.11
CA TYR A 83 -8.80 -8.58 -10.21
C TYR A 83 -9.73 -7.40 -9.91
N ILE A 84 -9.89 -6.99 -8.64
CA ILE A 84 -10.59 -5.76 -8.25
C ILE A 84 -9.58 -4.68 -7.86
N LEU A 85 -8.54 -5.06 -7.10
CA LEU A 85 -7.53 -4.13 -6.58
C LEU A 85 -6.74 -3.45 -7.69
N ILE A 86 -6.23 -4.22 -8.68
CA ILE A 86 -5.36 -3.66 -9.71
C ILE A 86 -6.13 -2.72 -10.65
N PRO A 87 -7.36 -3.03 -11.13
CA PRO A 87 -8.16 -2.04 -11.85
C PRO A 87 -8.45 -0.77 -11.05
N TRP A 88 -8.72 -0.88 -9.74
CA TRP A 88 -8.88 0.28 -8.87
C TRP A 88 -7.62 1.15 -8.79
N TRP A 89 -6.45 0.52 -8.59
CA TRP A 89 -5.18 1.23 -8.59
C TRP A 89 -4.82 1.80 -9.97
N MET A 90 -5.12 1.11 -11.07
CA MET A 90 -4.97 1.64 -12.43
C MET A 90 -5.80 2.90 -12.64
N HIS A 91 -7.04 2.93 -12.13
CA HIS A 91 -7.83 4.15 -12.10
C HIS A 91 -7.14 5.24 -11.28
N ASN A 92 -6.74 4.95 -10.04
CA ASN A 92 -6.19 5.95 -9.15
C ASN A 92 -4.84 6.51 -9.63
N TYR A 93 -3.89 5.66 -10.03
CA TYR A 93 -2.55 6.07 -10.45
C TYR A 93 -2.50 6.64 -11.87
N TYR A 94 -3.33 6.13 -12.80
CA TYR A 94 -3.26 6.49 -14.22
C TYR A 94 -4.54 7.13 -14.78
N GLY A 95 -5.59 7.31 -13.98
CA GLY A 95 -6.87 7.85 -14.45
C GLY A 95 -7.65 6.90 -15.36
N ASP A 96 -7.39 5.59 -15.32
CA ASP A 96 -8.03 4.59 -16.20
C ASP A 96 -9.45 4.19 -15.76
N THR A 97 -10.39 5.14 -15.81
CA THR A 97 -11.82 4.86 -15.59
C THR A 97 -12.39 3.95 -16.69
N GLY A 98 -11.80 3.97 -17.89
CA GLY A 98 -12.20 3.11 -19.02
C GLY A 98 -12.01 1.62 -18.69
N GLY A 99 -10.86 1.26 -18.13
CA GLY A 99 -10.57 -0.09 -17.64
C GLY A 99 -11.54 -0.54 -16.55
N LEU A 100 -11.86 0.33 -15.59
CA LEU A 100 -12.90 0.01 -14.57
C LEU A 100 -14.23 -0.33 -15.23
N LYS A 101 -14.69 0.48 -16.20
CA LYS A 101 -15.95 0.25 -16.90
C LYS A 101 -15.95 -1.05 -17.71
N GLU A 102 -14.84 -1.35 -18.40
CA GLU A 102 -14.69 -2.57 -19.19
C GLU A 102 -14.77 -3.82 -18.32
N HIS A 103 -14.08 -3.83 -17.18
CA HIS A 103 -13.96 -5.01 -16.32
C HIS A 103 -15.05 -5.13 -15.26
N TYR A 104 -15.88 -4.10 -15.05
CA TYR A 104 -16.91 -4.07 -14.01
C TYR A 104 -17.83 -5.31 -13.98
N PRO A 105 -18.39 -5.81 -15.11
CA PRO A 105 -19.25 -6.99 -15.07
C PRO A 105 -18.55 -8.24 -14.52
N SER A 106 -17.29 -8.46 -14.88
CA SER A 106 -16.49 -9.59 -14.40
C SER A 106 -16.05 -9.39 -12.95
N MET A 107 -15.67 -8.17 -12.55
CA MET A 107 -15.37 -7.85 -11.14
C MET A 107 -16.59 -8.11 -10.25
N LYS A 108 -17.78 -7.72 -10.70
CA LYS A 108 -19.05 -8.03 -10.03
C LYS A 108 -19.26 -9.54 -9.89
N ARG A 109 -19.02 -10.34 -10.92
CA ARG A 109 -19.10 -11.81 -10.82
C ARG A 109 -18.15 -12.38 -9.76
N TYR A 110 -16.94 -11.86 -9.65
CA TYR A 110 -16.00 -12.28 -8.61
C TYR A 110 -16.49 -11.90 -7.20
N LEU A 111 -17.02 -10.69 -7.02
CA LEU A 111 -17.60 -10.32 -5.73
C LEU A 111 -18.79 -11.21 -5.35
N LEU A 112 -19.64 -11.58 -6.32
CA LEU A 112 -20.76 -12.50 -6.08
C LEU A 112 -20.28 -13.91 -5.73
N TYR A 113 -19.21 -14.40 -6.34
CA TYR A 113 -18.54 -15.63 -5.92
C TYR A 113 -18.10 -15.56 -4.45
N LEU A 114 -17.44 -14.46 -4.02
CA LEU A 114 -17.05 -14.28 -2.62
C LEU A 114 -18.25 -14.23 -1.67
N ARG A 115 -19.33 -13.57 -2.10
CA ARG A 115 -20.58 -13.55 -1.32
C ARG A 115 -21.14 -14.95 -1.13
N ASP A 116 -21.17 -15.76 -2.17
CA ASP A 116 -21.71 -17.11 -2.10
C ASP A 116 -20.78 -18.03 -1.30
N LEU A 117 -19.46 -17.80 -1.35
CA LEU A 117 -18.48 -18.49 -0.52
C LEU A 117 -18.56 -18.12 0.97
N GLY A 118 -18.86 -16.87 1.29
CA GLY A 118 -19.03 -16.40 2.67
C GLY A 118 -20.41 -16.69 3.26
N ARG A 119 -21.41 -16.99 2.42
CA ARG A 119 -22.72 -17.44 2.88
C ARG A 119 -22.58 -18.85 3.44
N ASN A 120 -22.97 -19.01 4.70
CA ASN A 120 -22.97 -20.30 5.36
C ASN A 120 -24.36 -20.60 5.92
N ASP A 121 -25.20 -21.23 5.08
CA ASP A 121 -26.54 -21.66 5.50
C ASP A 121 -26.49 -22.81 6.52
N GLU A 122 -25.37 -23.54 6.59
CA GLU A 122 -25.16 -24.65 7.52
C GLU A 122 -24.72 -24.19 8.92
N ASN A 123 -24.06 -23.02 9.01
CA ASN A 123 -23.71 -22.38 10.27
C ASN A 123 -24.25 -20.94 10.33
N PRO A 124 -25.55 -20.77 10.64
CA PRO A 124 -26.19 -19.46 10.67
C PRO A 124 -25.66 -18.53 11.78
N GLU A 125 -24.79 -19.01 12.68
CA GLU A 125 -24.15 -18.17 13.71
C GLU A 125 -22.99 -17.33 13.17
N GLU A 126 -22.43 -17.71 12.01
CA GLU A 126 -21.31 -17.04 11.31
C GLU A 126 -21.65 -16.73 9.84
N PRO A 127 -22.74 -16.00 9.57
CA PRO A 127 -23.08 -15.65 8.21
C PRO A 127 -22.03 -14.66 7.66
N TYR A 128 -21.70 -14.77 6.37
CA TYR A 128 -20.79 -13.85 5.67
C TYR A 128 -19.31 -13.93 6.08
N ILE A 129 -18.90 -14.98 6.81
CA ILE A 129 -17.50 -15.28 7.09
C ILE A 129 -16.97 -16.26 6.04
N ILE A 130 -15.86 -15.92 5.38
CA ILE A 130 -15.16 -16.86 4.49
C ILE A 130 -14.19 -17.66 5.34
N ASN A 131 -14.61 -18.87 5.71
CA ASN A 131 -13.78 -19.87 6.37
C ASN A 131 -12.78 -20.49 5.39
N ASN A 132 -12.01 -21.48 5.85
CA ASN A 132 -11.20 -22.31 4.96
C ASN A 132 -12.10 -23.06 3.98
N PHE A 133 -11.74 -23.07 2.70
CA PHE A 133 -12.47 -23.77 1.65
C PHE A 133 -11.53 -24.71 0.86
N GLU A 134 -12.10 -25.48 -0.06
CA GLU A 134 -11.53 -26.73 -0.60
C GLU A 134 -9.99 -26.75 -0.80
N GLY A 135 -9.28 -27.35 0.16
CA GLY A 135 -7.85 -27.60 0.11
C GLY A 135 -6.99 -26.46 0.68
N TYR A 136 -5.97 -26.82 1.46
CA TYR A 136 -5.03 -25.87 2.10
C TYR A 136 -4.51 -24.79 1.13
N TRP A 137 -4.10 -25.21 -0.07
CA TRP A 137 -3.56 -24.34 -1.11
C TRP A 137 -4.57 -23.34 -1.71
N TYR A 138 -5.85 -23.45 -1.39
CA TYR A 138 -6.88 -22.50 -1.82
C TYR A 138 -7.20 -21.45 -0.76
N SER A 139 -6.54 -21.47 0.40
CA SER A 139 -6.79 -20.52 1.49
C SER A 139 -5.51 -20.14 2.23
N LEU A 140 -4.43 -19.71 1.58
CA LEU A 140 -3.12 -19.46 2.22
C LEU A 140 -3.11 -18.36 3.30
N GLY A 141 -4.03 -17.41 3.27
CA GLY A 141 -4.06 -16.32 4.25
C GLY A 141 -2.82 -15.41 4.17
N GLU A 142 -2.12 -15.25 5.29
CA GLU A 142 -0.85 -14.50 5.36
C GLU A 142 0.32 -15.45 5.10
N TRP A 143 1.14 -15.14 4.10
CA TRP A 143 2.18 -16.04 3.60
C TRP A 143 3.58 -15.57 3.98
N CYS A 144 4.44 -16.51 4.40
CA CYS A 144 5.85 -16.27 4.72
C CYS A 144 6.11 -15.23 5.82
N SER A 145 5.36 -15.29 6.94
CA SER A 145 5.73 -14.49 8.12
C SER A 145 7.06 -14.98 8.74
N PRO A 146 7.84 -14.13 9.42
CA PRO A 146 9.08 -14.57 10.05
C PRO A 146 8.88 -15.77 10.99
N GLY A 147 9.67 -16.82 10.80
CA GLY A 147 9.60 -18.05 11.59
C GLY A 147 8.33 -18.89 11.40
N ARG A 148 7.42 -18.51 10.49
CA ARG A 148 6.18 -19.23 10.21
C ARG A 148 5.84 -19.18 8.72
N HIS A 149 5.85 -20.32 8.04
CA HIS A 149 5.39 -20.40 6.65
C HIS A 149 3.89 -20.09 6.55
N ASP A 150 3.12 -20.45 7.58
CA ASP A 150 1.67 -20.41 7.57
C ASP A 150 1.09 -19.56 8.71
N CYS A 151 -0.06 -18.94 8.46
CA CYS A 151 -0.72 -18.06 9.41
C CYS A 151 -1.66 -18.84 10.35
N PRO A 152 -1.85 -18.40 11.60
CA PRO A 152 -2.64 -19.17 12.57
C PRO A 152 -4.15 -19.19 12.28
N ASN A 153 -4.68 -18.19 11.56
CA ASN A 153 -6.11 -18.00 11.33
C ASN A 153 -6.38 -17.37 9.94
N HIS A 154 -6.39 -18.19 8.90
CA HIS A 154 -6.61 -17.80 7.51
C HIS A 154 -7.97 -17.10 7.25
N PRO A 155 -9.09 -17.50 7.91
CA PRO A 155 -10.37 -16.80 7.80
C PRO A 155 -10.32 -15.29 8.05
N VAL A 156 -9.38 -14.81 8.88
CA VAL A 156 -9.17 -13.36 9.10
C VAL A 156 -8.78 -12.68 7.79
N VAL A 157 -7.80 -13.21 7.07
CA VAL A 157 -7.35 -12.63 5.79
C VAL A 157 -8.41 -12.80 4.71
N ASN A 158 -9.03 -13.98 4.62
CA ASN A 158 -10.07 -14.27 3.64
C ASN A 158 -11.27 -13.32 3.78
N THR A 159 -11.77 -13.18 5.00
CA THR A 159 -12.95 -12.34 5.28
C THR A 159 -12.62 -10.85 5.18
N PHE A 160 -11.39 -10.44 5.54
CA PHE A 160 -10.93 -9.07 5.31
C PHE A 160 -10.98 -8.71 3.81
N TYR A 161 -10.43 -9.56 2.93
CA TYR A 161 -10.46 -9.26 1.49
C TYR A 161 -11.88 -9.32 0.92
N TYR A 162 -12.76 -10.17 1.44
CA TYR A 162 -14.17 -10.13 1.07
C TYR A 162 -14.85 -8.81 1.44
N TYR A 163 -14.63 -8.35 2.68
CA TYR A 163 -15.08 -7.03 3.13
C TYR A 163 -14.53 -5.91 2.22
N TYR A 164 -13.22 -5.92 1.99
CA TYR A 164 -12.54 -4.84 1.28
C TYR A 164 -12.94 -4.79 -0.20
N ASN A 165 -13.08 -5.94 -0.86
CA ASN A 165 -13.61 -6.01 -2.23
C ASN A 165 -15.06 -5.51 -2.32
N SER A 166 -15.90 -5.81 -1.31
CA SER A 166 -17.27 -5.30 -1.24
C SER A 166 -17.29 -3.78 -1.14
N LEU A 167 -16.42 -3.22 -0.30
CA LEU A 167 -16.27 -1.77 -0.14
C LEU A 167 -15.77 -1.10 -1.43
N LEU A 168 -14.70 -1.63 -2.04
CA LEU A 168 -14.16 -1.10 -3.30
C LEU A 168 -15.17 -1.19 -4.44
N MET A 169 -15.88 -2.31 -4.58
CA MET A 169 -16.92 -2.43 -5.60
C MET A 169 -18.08 -1.46 -5.38
N SER A 170 -18.40 -1.09 -4.13
CA SER A 170 -19.37 -0.02 -3.87
C SER A 170 -18.89 1.35 -4.38
N GLN A 171 -17.60 1.65 -4.20
CA GLN A 171 -16.98 2.90 -4.66
C GLN A 171 -16.88 2.93 -6.19
N ILE A 172 -16.44 1.82 -6.81
CA ILE A 172 -16.37 1.66 -8.26
C ILE A 172 -17.75 1.79 -8.88
N ALA A 173 -18.77 1.13 -8.30
CA ALA A 173 -20.15 1.23 -8.77
C ALA A 173 -20.65 2.68 -8.74
N GLY A 174 -20.42 3.41 -7.63
CA GLY A 174 -20.79 4.82 -7.53
C GLY A 174 -20.05 5.71 -8.54
N LEU A 175 -18.75 5.49 -8.73
CA LEU A 175 -17.95 6.19 -9.73
C LEU A 175 -18.47 5.99 -11.17
N LEU A 176 -18.98 4.79 -11.47
CA LEU A 176 -19.47 4.41 -12.79
C LEU A 176 -20.98 4.70 -13.00
N GLY A 177 -21.69 5.19 -11.97
CA GLY A 177 -23.12 5.48 -12.00
C GLY A 177 -24.04 4.25 -11.87
N PHE A 178 -23.55 3.16 -11.28
CA PHE A 178 -24.34 1.98 -10.92
C PHE A 178 -24.88 2.11 -9.49
N ASP A 179 -25.78 3.08 -9.27
CA ASP A 179 -26.21 3.49 -7.92
C ASP A 179 -26.79 2.35 -7.07
N ASP A 180 -27.61 1.47 -7.65
CA ASP A 180 -28.17 0.30 -6.95
C ASP A 180 -27.07 -0.66 -6.48
N ASP A 181 -26.08 -0.93 -7.32
CA ASP A 181 -24.95 -1.77 -6.95
C ASP A 181 -24.10 -1.09 -5.86
N ALA A 182 -23.90 0.23 -5.95
CA ALA A 182 -23.17 1.00 -4.94
C ALA A 182 -23.82 0.85 -3.55
N VAL A 183 -25.13 1.02 -3.46
CA VAL A 183 -25.89 0.86 -2.21
C VAL A 183 -25.82 -0.59 -1.72
N ASN A 184 -26.06 -1.57 -2.59
CA ASN A 184 -26.10 -2.98 -2.22
C ASN A 184 -24.74 -3.51 -1.77
N PHE A 185 -23.66 -3.17 -2.47
CA PHE A 185 -22.31 -3.59 -2.10
C PHE A 185 -21.81 -2.86 -0.85
N ARG A 186 -22.25 -1.61 -0.63
CA ARG A 186 -21.97 -0.93 0.63
C ARG A 186 -22.63 -1.65 1.80
N ALA A 187 -23.92 -1.97 1.70
CA ALA A 187 -24.65 -2.72 2.72
C ALA A 187 -24.02 -4.11 2.98
N LEU A 188 -23.54 -4.77 1.92
CA LEU A 188 -22.79 -6.01 2.04
C LEU A 188 -21.51 -5.81 2.85
N SER A 189 -20.70 -4.81 2.50
CA SER A 189 -19.46 -4.49 3.23
C SER A 189 -19.71 -4.19 4.70
N ASP A 190 -20.76 -3.41 5.02
CA ASP A 190 -21.10 -3.07 6.40
C ASP A 190 -21.54 -4.32 7.20
N THR A 191 -22.25 -5.25 6.55
CA THR A 191 -22.64 -6.54 7.15
C THR A 191 -21.41 -7.41 7.42
N VAL A 192 -20.50 -7.56 6.45
CA VAL A 192 -19.27 -8.35 6.62
C VAL A 192 -18.40 -7.73 7.72
N LYS A 193 -18.27 -6.40 7.79
CA LYS A 193 -17.53 -5.71 8.87
C LYS A 193 -18.08 -6.06 10.25
N LYS A 194 -19.41 -6.06 10.42
CA LYS A 194 -20.05 -6.40 11.68
C LYS A 194 -19.74 -7.84 12.09
N GLU A 195 -19.93 -8.79 11.19
CA GLU A 195 -19.69 -10.21 11.49
C GLU A 195 -18.19 -10.51 11.67
N PHE A 196 -17.31 -9.83 10.94
CA PHE A 196 -15.86 -9.89 11.12
C PHE A 196 -15.46 -9.50 12.55
N ASN A 197 -15.94 -8.35 13.05
CA ASN A 197 -15.64 -7.92 14.42
C ASN A 197 -16.23 -8.88 15.46
N LYS A 198 -17.47 -9.33 15.26
CA LYS A 198 -18.11 -10.32 16.16
C LYS A 198 -17.28 -11.60 16.27
N LYS A 199 -16.73 -12.08 15.16
CA LYS A 199 -16.00 -13.35 15.09
C LYS A 199 -14.54 -13.22 15.54
N PHE A 200 -13.86 -12.15 15.15
CA PHE A 200 -12.40 -12.07 15.26
C PHE A 200 -11.89 -11.06 16.28
N PHE A 201 -12.67 -10.07 16.73
CA PHE A 201 -12.18 -9.06 17.66
C PHE A 201 -12.43 -9.44 19.12
N ASN A 202 -11.37 -9.38 19.94
CA ASN A 202 -11.47 -9.53 21.39
C ASN A 202 -11.36 -8.15 22.07
N PRO A 203 -12.42 -7.62 22.71
CA PRO A 203 -12.39 -6.30 23.37
C PRO A 203 -11.52 -6.27 24.64
N GLU A 204 -11.30 -7.40 25.30
CA GLU A 204 -10.48 -7.45 26.52
C GLU A 204 -9.01 -7.23 26.17
N THR A 205 -8.52 -7.89 25.12
CA THR A 205 -7.12 -7.83 24.69
C THR A 205 -6.85 -6.81 23.59
N ALA A 206 -7.90 -6.32 22.91
CA ALA A 206 -7.82 -5.54 21.67
C ALA A 206 -7.12 -6.27 20.51
N LEU A 207 -7.12 -7.61 20.53
CA LEU A 207 -6.53 -8.43 19.47
C LEU A 207 -7.56 -8.93 18.46
N TYR A 208 -7.06 -9.28 17.29
CA TYR A 208 -7.84 -9.88 16.20
C TYR A 208 -7.36 -11.29 15.92
N GLY A 209 -8.27 -12.24 15.77
CA GLY A 209 -8.05 -13.57 15.21
C GLY A 209 -7.33 -14.57 16.11
N THR A 210 -6.51 -14.10 17.05
CA THR A 210 -5.68 -14.92 17.96
C THR A 210 -5.56 -14.28 19.34
N ASP A 211 -5.21 -15.09 20.34
CA ASP A 211 -4.92 -14.63 21.70
C ASP A 211 -3.49 -14.05 21.85
N GLU A 212 -2.60 -14.37 20.91
CA GLU A 212 -1.27 -13.78 20.77
C GLU A 212 -1.26 -12.72 19.66
N ILE A 213 -0.35 -11.74 19.75
CA ILE A 213 -0.22 -10.68 18.73
C ILE A 213 0.28 -11.28 17.42
N PHE A 214 -0.46 -11.02 16.34
CA PHE A 214 -0.08 -11.35 14.97
C PHE A 214 -0.32 -10.13 14.08
N GLN A 215 0.73 -9.31 13.93
CA GLN A 215 0.69 -7.93 13.41
C GLN A 215 -0.24 -7.75 12.20
N THR A 216 -0.20 -8.68 11.23
CA THR A 216 -1.05 -8.64 10.04
C THR A 216 -2.53 -8.46 10.37
N TYR A 217 -3.08 -9.16 11.35
CA TYR A 217 -4.52 -9.09 11.64
C TYR A 217 -4.94 -7.72 12.14
N GLN A 218 -4.10 -7.08 12.95
CA GLN A 218 -4.33 -5.72 13.43
C GLN A 218 -4.15 -4.69 12.30
N LEU A 219 -3.12 -4.87 11.45
CA LEU A 219 -2.89 -4.03 10.28
C LEU A 219 -4.06 -4.07 9.29
N LEU A 220 -4.60 -5.26 9.01
CA LEU A 220 -5.79 -5.43 8.18
C LEU A 220 -7.01 -4.73 8.78
N ALA A 221 -7.22 -4.89 10.09
CA ALA A 221 -8.33 -4.23 10.79
C ALA A 221 -8.22 -2.69 10.72
N LEU A 222 -7.02 -2.14 10.89
CA LEU A 222 -6.77 -0.70 10.80
C LEU A 222 -6.91 -0.19 9.36
N LYS A 223 -6.32 -0.87 8.37
CA LYS A 223 -6.44 -0.50 6.94
C LYS A 223 -7.89 -0.54 6.46
N GLY A 224 -8.66 -1.55 6.88
CA GLY A 224 -10.06 -1.68 6.53
C GLY A 224 -11.00 -0.77 7.32
N GLY A 225 -10.51 0.02 8.28
CA GLY A 225 -11.39 0.77 9.19
C GLY A 225 -12.37 -0.13 9.94
N LEU A 226 -11.96 -1.36 10.26
CA LEU A 226 -12.78 -2.38 10.92
C LEU A 226 -12.81 -2.16 12.44
N VAL A 227 -11.77 -1.55 13.02
CA VAL A 227 -11.63 -1.37 14.47
C VAL A 227 -12.87 -0.67 15.08
N PRO A 228 -13.50 -1.25 16.12
CA PRO A 228 -14.61 -0.61 16.82
C PRO A 228 -14.23 0.72 17.46
N ASP A 229 -15.21 1.62 17.57
CA ASP A 229 -15.03 2.92 18.21
C ASP A 229 -14.48 2.77 19.64
N GLY A 230 -13.52 3.61 19.99
CA GLY A 230 -12.84 3.58 21.29
C GLY A 230 -11.71 2.56 21.43
N TYR A 231 -11.48 1.68 20.44
CA TYR A 231 -10.41 0.69 20.49
C TYR A 231 -9.19 1.00 19.61
N ARG A 232 -9.27 2.00 18.73
CA ARG A 232 -8.20 2.31 17.76
C ARG A 232 -6.83 2.42 18.43
N ASP A 233 -6.68 3.29 19.42
CA ASP A 233 -5.40 3.53 20.10
C ASP A 233 -4.84 2.26 20.75
N ARG A 234 -5.72 1.41 21.31
CA ARG A 234 -5.32 0.12 21.89
C ARG A 234 -4.82 -0.85 20.82
N VAL A 235 -5.51 -0.93 19.68
CA VAL A 235 -5.09 -1.79 18.56
C VAL A 235 -3.75 -1.30 17.99
N VAL A 236 -3.58 0.01 17.80
CA VAL A 236 -2.30 0.60 17.37
C VAL A 236 -1.19 0.24 18.35
N ALA A 237 -1.42 0.43 19.66
CA ALA A 237 -0.45 0.11 20.70
C ALA A 237 -0.01 -1.36 20.66
N THR A 238 -0.92 -2.31 20.37
CA THR A 238 -0.53 -3.73 20.28
C THR A 238 0.54 -4.00 19.22
N ILE A 239 0.49 -3.31 18.08
CA ILE A 239 1.47 -3.47 17.00
C ILE A 239 2.80 -2.84 17.42
N ILE A 240 2.76 -1.61 17.95
CA ILE A 240 3.97 -0.88 18.36
C ILE A 240 4.70 -1.61 19.49
N GLU A 241 3.99 -2.07 20.51
CA GLU A 241 4.59 -2.84 21.60
C GLU A 241 5.20 -4.17 21.11
N ASP A 242 4.58 -4.86 20.17
CA ASP A 242 5.15 -6.10 19.60
C ASP A 242 6.42 -5.81 18.79
N ILE A 243 6.45 -4.74 18.01
CA ILE A 243 7.65 -4.28 17.29
C ILE A 243 8.78 -3.97 18.28
N GLU A 244 8.51 -3.22 19.34
CA GLU A 244 9.51 -2.88 20.37
C GLU A 244 10.01 -4.11 21.12
N LYS A 245 9.12 -5.04 21.49
CA LYS A 245 9.48 -6.33 22.12
C LYS A 245 10.34 -7.20 21.21
N ARG A 246 10.24 -7.01 19.89
CA ARG A 246 11.04 -7.69 18.86
C ARG A 246 12.28 -6.89 18.45
N ASP A 247 12.72 -5.92 19.25
CA ASP A 247 13.89 -5.09 18.94
C ASP A 247 13.78 -4.42 17.55
N TYR A 248 12.60 -3.86 17.28
CA TYR A 248 12.27 -3.16 16.03
C TYR A 248 12.37 -4.05 14.77
N HIS A 249 12.05 -5.34 14.89
CA HIS A 249 11.86 -6.23 13.74
C HIS A 249 10.37 -6.36 13.38
N LEU A 250 10.08 -6.46 12.09
CA LEU A 250 8.74 -6.79 11.59
C LEU A 250 8.38 -8.25 11.91
N ASN A 251 7.08 -8.55 11.99
CA ASN A 251 6.56 -9.92 12.12
C ASN A 251 5.43 -10.18 11.12
N THR A 252 5.60 -9.70 9.89
CA THR A 252 4.58 -9.75 8.83
C THR A 252 5.03 -10.61 7.66
N GLY A 253 4.09 -11.36 7.10
CA GLY A 253 4.23 -11.96 5.77
C GLY A 253 3.94 -10.94 4.67
N ILE A 254 3.68 -11.41 3.47
CA ILE A 254 3.52 -10.55 2.27
C ILE A 254 2.33 -9.59 2.38
N ILE A 255 1.24 -10.01 3.03
CA ILE A 255 0.01 -9.22 3.13
C ILE A 255 0.21 -8.09 4.14
N GLY A 256 0.68 -8.42 5.34
CA GLY A 256 0.93 -7.48 6.42
C GLY A 256 2.04 -6.50 6.05
N THR A 257 3.10 -6.95 5.37
CA THR A 257 4.21 -6.07 4.98
C THR A 257 3.78 -5.00 3.99
N LYS A 258 2.76 -5.24 3.15
CA LYS A 258 2.16 -4.20 2.31
C LYS A 258 1.55 -3.06 3.13
N TYR A 259 0.92 -3.38 4.25
CA TYR A 259 0.18 -2.41 5.06
C TYR A 259 0.97 -1.86 6.25
N LEU A 260 2.12 -2.44 6.59
CA LEU A 260 2.96 -2.01 7.71
C LEU A 260 3.51 -0.59 7.53
N TRP A 261 4.07 -0.27 6.36
CA TRP A 261 4.67 1.04 6.08
C TRP A 261 3.67 2.20 6.14
N PRO A 262 2.54 2.16 5.41
CA PRO A 262 1.54 3.22 5.50
C PRO A 262 1.00 3.36 6.92
N PHE A 263 0.80 2.25 7.63
CA PHE A 263 0.37 2.27 9.03
C PHE A 263 1.36 3.05 9.92
N LEU A 264 2.64 2.68 9.90
CA LEU A 264 3.63 3.30 10.79
C LEU A 264 3.75 4.80 10.54
N VAL A 265 3.81 5.23 9.28
CA VAL A 265 3.95 6.66 8.96
C VAL A 265 2.68 7.43 9.32
N ASN A 266 1.50 6.94 8.92
CA ASN A 266 0.24 7.65 9.14
C ASN A 266 -0.16 7.72 10.62
N GLU A 267 0.29 6.78 11.45
CA GLU A 267 0.10 6.83 12.91
C GLU A 267 1.21 7.61 13.66
N GLY A 268 2.13 8.26 12.94
CA GLY A 268 3.17 9.11 13.54
C GLY A 268 4.42 8.36 14.02
N TYR A 269 4.61 7.11 13.60
CA TYR A 269 5.75 6.25 13.93
C TYR A 269 6.76 6.15 12.77
N GLY A 270 6.99 7.25 12.03
CA GLY A 270 7.94 7.31 10.91
C GLY A 270 9.38 6.90 11.30
N ASP A 271 9.82 7.22 12.52
CA ASP A 271 11.11 6.79 13.04
C ASP A 271 11.19 5.27 13.26
N ILE A 272 10.10 4.63 13.70
CA ILE A 272 10.02 3.17 13.81
C ILE A 272 10.04 2.53 12.43
N ALA A 273 9.33 3.11 11.44
CA ALA A 273 9.39 2.64 10.06
C ALA A 273 10.83 2.65 9.52
N PHE A 274 11.58 3.74 9.77
CA PHE A 274 12.98 3.84 9.37
C PHE A 274 13.86 2.80 10.07
N ARG A 275 13.67 2.57 11.38
CA ARG A 275 14.40 1.54 12.14
C ARG A 275 14.16 0.13 11.59
N ILE A 276 12.90 -0.23 11.35
CA ILE A 276 12.55 -1.55 10.75
C ILE A 276 13.17 -1.68 9.36
N ALA A 277 13.04 -0.65 8.52
CA ALA A 277 13.56 -0.66 7.14
C ALA A 277 15.10 -0.80 7.09
N SER A 278 15.81 -0.30 8.11
CA SER A 278 17.28 -0.33 8.20
C SER A 278 17.84 -1.46 9.07
N GLN A 279 16.99 -2.34 9.60
CA GLN A 279 17.42 -3.44 10.46
C GLN A 279 18.29 -4.46 9.68
N THR A 280 19.45 -4.78 10.25
CA THR A 280 20.48 -5.65 9.65
C THR A 280 20.49 -7.06 10.25
N THR A 281 19.76 -7.30 11.34
CA THR A 281 19.55 -8.63 11.91
C THR A 281 18.24 -9.28 11.45
N TYR A 282 18.14 -10.60 11.60
CA TYR A 282 16.96 -11.35 11.17
C TYR A 282 15.74 -11.09 12.08
N PRO A 283 14.53 -10.94 11.51
CA PRO A 283 14.20 -10.79 10.08
C PRO A 283 14.29 -9.33 9.59
N GLY A 284 14.82 -9.10 8.38
CA GLY A 284 14.86 -7.74 7.83
C GLY A 284 15.45 -7.63 6.42
N TYR A 285 15.21 -6.49 5.77
CA TYR A 285 15.78 -6.20 4.45
C TYR A 285 17.30 -5.98 4.52
N GLY A 286 17.78 -5.30 5.56
CA GLY A 286 19.21 -5.15 5.80
C GLY A 286 19.88 -6.50 6.08
N TYR A 287 19.21 -7.41 6.78
CA TYR A 287 19.69 -8.79 6.96
C TYR A 287 19.92 -9.50 5.62
N TRP A 288 19.00 -9.37 4.66
CA TRP A 288 19.23 -9.92 3.32
C TRP A 288 20.45 -9.29 2.63
N ILE A 289 20.64 -7.98 2.76
CA ILE A 289 21.81 -7.29 2.18
C ILE A 289 23.11 -7.80 2.80
N GLU A 290 23.19 -7.88 4.13
CA GLU A 290 24.36 -8.39 4.87
C GLU A 290 24.69 -9.85 4.53
N ASN A 291 23.69 -10.64 4.12
CA ASN A 291 23.86 -12.02 3.68
C ASN A 291 24.06 -12.18 2.16
N GLY A 292 24.30 -11.09 1.43
CA GLY A 292 24.70 -11.11 0.03
C GLY A 292 23.56 -11.32 -0.98
N PHE A 293 22.30 -11.19 -0.56
CA PHE A 293 21.18 -11.24 -1.50
C PHE A 293 21.13 -9.98 -2.37
N THR A 294 21.18 -10.16 -3.69
CA THR A 294 21.08 -9.07 -4.68
C THR A 294 19.65 -8.84 -5.19
N THR A 295 18.73 -9.72 -4.81
CA THR A 295 17.31 -9.74 -5.11
C THR A 295 16.54 -10.06 -3.83
N LEU A 296 15.23 -9.84 -3.81
CA LEU A 296 14.36 -10.20 -2.69
C LEU A 296 14.14 -11.72 -2.67
N PRO A 297 14.36 -12.41 -1.54
CA PRO A 297 13.99 -13.82 -1.37
C PRO A 297 12.48 -14.02 -1.17
N GLU A 298 12.03 -15.28 -1.31
CA GLU A 298 10.65 -15.73 -1.03
C GLU A 298 10.32 -15.77 0.45
N GLU A 299 11.32 -16.01 1.29
CA GLU A 299 11.16 -16.08 2.74
C GLU A 299 12.19 -15.21 3.44
N TRP A 300 11.83 -14.70 4.62
CA TRP A 300 12.74 -13.93 5.46
C TRP A 300 14.02 -14.70 5.84
N THR A 301 13.94 -16.03 5.92
CA THR A 301 15.09 -16.91 6.18
C THR A 301 16.08 -16.95 5.02
N GLY A 302 15.64 -16.58 3.81
CA GLY A 302 16.37 -16.76 2.57
C GLY A 302 16.30 -18.18 2.00
N VAL A 303 15.48 -19.08 2.58
CA VAL A 303 15.22 -20.41 2.03
C VAL A 303 14.31 -20.30 0.80
N ASN A 304 14.39 -21.27 -0.10
CA ASN A 304 13.63 -21.36 -1.35
C ASN A 304 14.07 -20.37 -2.45
N SER A 305 13.15 -19.65 -3.11
CA SER A 305 13.54 -18.75 -4.19
C SER A 305 14.31 -17.55 -3.65
N HIS A 306 15.47 -17.25 -4.24
CA HIS A 306 16.25 -16.04 -3.91
C HIS A 306 15.86 -14.82 -4.77
N ASN A 307 14.85 -14.97 -5.63
CA ASN A 307 14.32 -13.88 -6.44
C ASN A 307 12.80 -13.97 -6.53
N HIS A 308 12.13 -13.30 -5.62
CA HIS A 308 10.69 -13.28 -5.41
C HIS A 308 10.23 -11.87 -5.07
N GLN A 309 9.31 -11.29 -5.86
CA GLN A 309 9.04 -9.85 -5.75
C GLN A 309 8.13 -9.45 -4.57
N MET A 310 7.35 -10.37 -4.00
CA MET A 310 6.24 -10.11 -3.07
C MET A 310 6.56 -9.28 -1.80
N PHE A 311 7.81 -9.28 -1.32
CA PHE A 311 8.25 -8.38 -0.23
C PHE A 311 8.71 -6.99 -0.73
N GLY A 312 8.39 -6.63 -1.96
CA GLY A 312 8.81 -5.39 -2.61
C GLY A 312 8.15 -4.11 -2.09
N SER A 313 7.09 -4.22 -1.28
CA SER A 313 6.29 -3.07 -0.81
C SER A 313 7.07 -2.02 -0.01
N ILE A 314 8.27 -2.34 0.51
CA ILE A 314 9.18 -1.35 1.10
C ILE A 314 9.55 -0.22 0.11
N VAL A 315 9.50 -0.47 -1.19
CA VAL A 315 9.75 0.57 -2.20
C VAL A 315 8.68 1.65 -2.14
N GLU A 316 7.44 1.31 -1.79
CA GLU A 316 6.40 2.31 -1.55
C GLU A 316 6.75 3.22 -0.37
N TYR A 317 7.44 2.71 0.67
CA TYR A 317 7.94 3.55 1.76
C TYR A 317 8.95 4.59 1.26
N PHE A 318 9.83 4.20 0.35
CA PHE A 318 10.84 5.10 -0.20
C PHE A 318 10.22 6.21 -1.05
N TYR A 319 9.24 5.89 -1.90
CA TYR A 319 8.60 6.89 -2.77
C TYR A 319 7.54 7.73 -2.04
N LYS A 320 6.59 7.07 -1.38
CA LYS A 320 5.40 7.73 -0.80
C LYS A 320 5.73 8.54 0.44
N TYR A 321 6.67 8.06 1.25
CA TYR A 321 6.93 8.65 2.57
C TYR A 321 8.32 9.26 2.66
N LEU A 322 9.41 8.54 2.38
CA LEU A 322 10.75 9.14 2.45
C LEU A 322 10.91 10.28 1.43
N ALA A 323 10.58 10.05 0.16
CA ALA A 323 10.55 11.13 -0.84
C ALA A 323 9.28 11.98 -0.74
N GLY A 324 8.24 11.46 -0.07
CA GLY A 324 7.00 12.18 0.17
C GLY A 324 6.05 12.26 -1.02
N ILE A 325 6.33 11.60 -2.15
CA ILE A 325 5.46 11.66 -3.34
C ILE A 325 4.22 10.79 -3.06
N GLN A 326 3.22 11.36 -2.39
CA GLN A 326 2.06 10.60 -1.94
C GLN A 326 1.25 10.11 -3.14
N SER A 327 0.87 8.84 -3.07
CA SER A 327 0.02 8.24 -4.09
C SER A 327 -1.44 8.68 -3.91
N PRO A 328 -2.27 8.59 -4.97
CA PRO A 328 -3.70 8.86 -4.87
C PRO A 328 -4.44 7.98 -3.85
N GLU A 329 -3.90 6.81 -3.49
CA GLU A 329 -4.47 5.94 -2.44
C GLU A 329 -4.38 6.55 -1.03
N GLU A 330 -3.49 7.52 -0.80
CA GLU A 330 -3.39 8.23 0.49
C GLU A 330 -4.48 9.33 0.63
N GLY A 331 -5.20 9.64 -0.45
CA GLY A 331 -6.39 10.50 -0.44
C GLY A 331 -6.14 12.00 -0.60
N LYS A 332 -4.90 12.49 -0.47
CA LYS A 332 -4.56 13.90 -0.70
C LYS A 332 -4.14 14.18 -2.15
N THR A 333 -3.36 13.28 -2.74
CA THR A 333 -3.05 13.33 -4.17
C THR A 333 -4.28 12.92 -4.97
N THR A 334 -4.63 13.66 -6.03
CA THR A 334 -5.79 13.31 -6.85
C THR A 334 -5.44 12.26 -7.91
N THR A 335 -6.47 11.55 -8.37
CA THR A 335 -6.41 10.54 -9.44
C THR A 335 -5.57 11.00 -10.64
N GLY A 336 -4.65 10.15 -11.09
CA GLY A 336 -3.77 10.43 -12.23
C GLY A 336 -2.72 11.49 -11.95
N TYR A 337 -2.41 11.76 -10.67
CA TYR A 337 -1.42 12.76 -10.22
C TYR A 337 -1.71 14.18 -10.73
N LYS A 338 -2.99 14.59 -10.79
CA LYS A 338 -3.36 15.94 -11.27
C LYS A 338 -3.03 17.05 -10.26
N ASN A 339 -3.28 16.80 -8.99
CA ASN A 339 -2.85 17.62 -7.87
C ASN A 339 -2.07 16.71 -6.93
N ILE A 340 -0.77 16.96 -6.78
CA ILE A 340 0.17 16.06 -6.13
C ILE A 340 0.44 16.54 -4.72
N TYR A 341 0.32 15.68 -3.73
CA TYR A 341 0.75 16.00 -2.37
C TYR A 341 2.15 15.46 -2.13
N ILE A 342 3.08 16.35 -1.74
CA ILE A 342 4.49 16.02 -1.53
C ILE A 342 4.85 16.28 -0.07
N GLU A 343 4.89 15.25 0.76
CA GLU A 343 5.11 15.33 2.22
C GLU A 343 6.22 14.36 2.65
N PRO A 344 7.51 14.75 2.55
CA PRO A 344 8.61 13.86 2.90
C PRO A 344 8.75 13.67 4.41
N GLU A 345 8.91 12.42 4.82
CA GLU A 345 9.40 12.02 6.14
C GLU A 345 10.92 12.25 6.21
N LEU A 346 11.38 12.84 7.31
CA LEU A 346 12.79 13.24 7.50
C LEU A 346 13.46 12.53 8.69
N PRO A 347 13.60 11.19 8.71
CA PRO A 347 14.20 10.46 9.84
C PRO A 347 15.59 11.00 10.21
N ALA A 348 15.89 11.07 11.51
CA ALA A 348 17.17 11.60 12.01
C ALA A 348 18.41 10.92 11.38
N GLY A 349 18.36 9.60 11.21
CA GLY A 349 19.46 8.80 10.65
C GLY A 349 19.64 8.88 9.13
N LEU A 350 18.79 9.63 8.42
CA LEU A 350 18.83 9.74 6.96
C LEU A 350 19.19 11.16 6.51
N GLN A 351 20.26 11.29 5.73
CA GLN A 351 20.81 12.59 5.33
C GLN A 351 20.17 13.15 4.06
N TRP A 352 19.77 12.30 3.13
CA TRP A 352 19.16 12.71 1.88
C TRP A 352 18.32 11.62 1.26
N VAL A 353 17.36 12.03 0.44
CA VAL A 353 16.57 11.19 -0.45
C VAL A 353 16.50 11.89 -1.80
N ASN A 354 16.55 11.14 -2.88
CA ASN A 354 16.24 11.65 -4.21
C ASN A 354 15.44 10.59 -4.97
N ALA A 355 14.20 10.92 -5.32
CA ALA A 355 13.33 10.01 -6.03
C ALA A 355 12.57 10.70 -7.15
N SER A 356 12.20 9.90 -8.14
CA SER A 356 11.35 10.31 -9.24
C SER A 356 10.42 9.18 -9.64
N ILE A 357 9.19 9.52 -10.00
CA ILE A 357 8.22 8.59 -10.58
C ILE A 357 7.78 9.09 -11.95
N GLU A 358 7.44 8.16 -12.84
CA GLU A 358 6.88 8.45 -14.15
C GLU A 358 5.35 8.40 -14.09
N THR A 359 4.69 9.54 -14.26
CA THR A 359 3.24 9.63 -14.38
C THR A 359 2.84 9.81 -15.85
N LEU A 360 1.55 9.72 -16.17
CA LEU A 360 1.07 10.03 -17.53
C LEU A 360 1.27 11.50 -17.92
N SER A 361 1.31 12.42 -16.95
CA SER A 361 1.59 13.84 -17.20
C SER A 361 3.09 14.11 -17.39
N GLY A 362 3.96 13.18 -16.97
CA GLY A 362 5.42 13.30 -16.98
C GLY A 362 6.05 12.97 -15.63
N THR A 363 7.36 13.23 -15.51
CA THR A 363 8.12 12.91 -14.31
C THR A 363 7.75 13.83 -13.14
N VAL A 364 7.47 13.23 -11.98
CA VAL A 364 7.41 13.94 -10.69
C VAL A 364 8.70 13.65 -9.94
N ARG A 365 9.33 14.68 -9.36
CA ARG A 365 10.56 14.52 -8.57
C ARG A 365 10.41 15.14 -7.20
N SER A 366 10.99 14.47 -6.21
CA SER A 366 11.12 14.98 -4.85
C SER A 366 12.45 14.49 -4.28
N GLY A 367 13.34 15.43 -3.99
CA GLY A 367 14.64 15.11 -3.42
C GLY A 367 15.05 16.13 -2.37
N TRP A 368 15.26 15.65 -1.14
CA TRP A 368 15.67 16.49 -0.02
C TRP A 368 17.04 16.10 0.52
N LYS A 369 17.73 17.06 1.13
CA LYS A 369 19.04 16.87 1.77
C LYS A 369 19.16 17.78 2.99
N LYS A 370 19.55 17.19 4.12
CA LYS A 370 19.94 17.90 5.34
C LYS A 370 21.41 18.30 5.22
N GLU A 371 21.71 19.59 5.16
CA GLU A 371 23.09 20.08 4.98
C GLU A 371 23.26 21.47 5.58
N ASN A 372 24.35 21.69 6.33
CA ASN A 372 24.71 22.98 6.95
C ASN A 372 23.60 23.57 7.85
N GLY A 373 22.80 22.74 8.51
CA GLY A 373 21.66 23.18 9.33
C GLY A 373 20.43 23.61 8.52
N PHE A 374 20.43 23.37 7.21
CA PHE A 374 19.33 23.62 6.30
C PHE A 374 18.73 22.32 5.79
N LEU A 375 17.44 22.37 5.47
CA LEU A 375 16.80 21.38 4.63
C LEU A 375 16.72 21.97 3.22
N ASN A 376 17.37 21.33 2.25
CA ASN A 376 17.22 21.68 0.83
C ASN A 376 16.27 20.67 0.20
N HIS A 377 15.23 21.11 -0.48
CA HIS A 377 14.23 20.24 -1.11
C HIS A 377 13.98 20.69 -2.56
N ASN A 378 14.37 19.84 -3.51
CA ASN A 378 14.16 20.05 -4.92
C ASN A 378 12.93 19.25 -5.37
N VAL A 379 12.01 19.92 -6.06
CA VAL A 379 10.75 19.36 -6.51
C VAL A 379 10.55 19.66 -7.99
N SER A 380 10.12 18.67 -8.76
CA SER A 380 9.70 18.86 -10.16
C SER A 380 8.26 18.39 -10.31
N VAL A 381 7.41 19.27 -10.84
CA VAL A 381 5.99 19.00 -11.12
C VAL A 381 5.76 19.05 -12.62
N PRO A 382 5.22 17.98 -13.25
CA PRO A 382 5.01 17.93 -14.68
C PRO A 382 3.92 18.90 -15.15
N ALA A 383 3.93 19.23 -16.45
CA ALA A 383 2.89 20.05 -17.05
C ALA A 383 1.49 19.43 -16.87
N ASN A 384 0.45 20.29 -16.83
CA ASN A 384 -0.93 19.90 -16.55
C ASN A 384 -1.11 19.21 -15.18
N SER A 385 -0.26 19.53 -14.21
CA SER A 385 -0.38 19.08 -12.82
C SER A 385 0.06 20.21 -11.88
N THR A 386 -0.47 20.19 -10.67
CA THR A 386 -0.10 21.10 -9.57
C THR A 386 0.42 20.28 -8.39
N ALA A 387 1.04 20.92 -7.41
CA ALA A 387 1.41 20.24 -6.18
C ALA A 387 1.22 21.10 -4.93
N VAL A 388 1.01 20.42 -3.81
CA VAL A 388 1.15 20.96 -2.46
C VAL A 388 2.36 20.29 -1.83
N VAL A 389 3.42 21.07 -1.61
CA VAL A 389 4.63 20.63 -0.92
C VAL A 389 4.49 20.92 0.56
N VAL A 390 4.66 19.90 1.39
CA VAL A 390 4.48 19.96 2.84
C VAL A 390 5.80 19.68 3.52
N LEU A 391 6.24 20.66 4.29
CA LEU A 391 7.54 20.63 4.97
C LEU A 391 7.34 20.90 6.46
N PRO A 392 8.23 20.39 7.33
CA PRO A 392 8.19 20.77 8.74
C PRO A 392 8.29 22.29 8.89
N GLY A 393 7.52 22.84 9.82
CA GLY A 393 7.39 24.27 10.07
C GLY A 393 7.39 24.60 11.55
N ASN A 394 7.79 25.82 11.88
CA ASN A 394 7.56 26.43 13.19
C ASN A 394 7.58 27.95 13.04
N SER A 395 7.32 28.71 14.10
CA SER A 395 7.24 30.18 14.02
C SER A 395 8.53 30.90 13.63
N ARG A 396 9.68 30.20 13.60
CA ARG A 396 11.01 30.76 13.33
C ARG A 396 11.59 30.33 11.98
N VAL A 397 10.89 29.47 11.24
CA VAL A 397 11.42 28.96 9.97
C VAL A 397 11.43 30.06 8.91
N LYS A 398 12.46 30.02 8.08
CA LYS A 398 12.54 30.81 6.84
C LYS A 398 12.51 29.88 5.66
N VAL A 399 11.77 30.23 4.62
CA VAL A 399 11.72 29.47 3.37
C VAL A 399 12.19 30.36 2.23
N TRP A 400 13.13 29.82 1.47
CA TRP A 400 13.65 30.42 0.24
C TRP A 400 13.25 29.56 -0.95
N GLU A 401 12.87 30.18 -2.06
CA GLU A 401 12.83 29.54 -3.37
C GLU A 401 13.97 30.12 -4.22
N GLY A 402 14.96 29.28 -4.56
CA GLY A 402 16.23 29.74 -5.11
C GLY A 402 16.92 30.76 -4.17
N GLU A 403 17.09 31.99 -4.65
CA GLU A 403 17.66 33.11 -3.88
C GLU A 403 16.59 34.04 -3.27
N THR A 404 15.30 33.77 -3.49
CA THR A 404 14.20 34.63 -3.07
C THR A 404 13.64 34.15 -1.74
N LEU A 405 13.63 35.03 -0.73
CA LEU A 405 12.94 34.76 0.54
C LEU A 405 11.42 34.86 0.32
N ILE A 406 10.72 33.75 0.55
CA ILE A 406 9.27 33.64 0.34
C ILE A 406 8.47 33.47 1.64
N TRP A 407 9.12 33.09 2.75
CA TRP A 407 8.47 33.01 4.07
C TRP A 407 9.41 33.47 5.17
N ASP A 408 8.95 34.41 6.00
CA ASP A 408 9.63 34.84 7.24
C ASP A 408 8.60 35.36 8.24
N ASN A 409 8.86 35.21 9.54
CA ASN A 409 7.98 35.65 10.64
C ASN A 409 6.49 35.28 10.45
N ASN A 410 6.23 34.02 10.11
CA ASN A 410 4.88 33.51 9.85
C ASN A 410 4.08 34.26 8.77
N THR A 411 4.78 34.86 7.81
CA THR A 411 4.16 35.64 6.74
C THR A 411 4.68 35.17 5.39
N PHE A 412 3.76 34.91 4.46
CA PHE A 412 4.09 34.67 3.06
C PHE A 412 4.46 36.00 2.40
N LEU A 413 5.68 36.05 1.86
CA LEU A 413 6.22 37.18 1.12
C LEU A 413 6.02 36.86 -0.36
N ALA A 414 4.91 37.34 -0.94
CA ALA A 414 4.49 37.08 -2.32
C ALA A 414 5.43 37.74 -3.37
N ASN A 415 6.69 37.33 -3.36
CA ASN A 415 7.78 37.87 -4.16
C ASN A 415 8.20 36.91 -5.30
N SER A 416 7.71 35.65 -5.30
CA SER A 416 7.88 34.71 -6.41
C SER A 416 6.54 34.54 -7.13
N GLY A 417 6.54 34.65 -8.47
CA GLY A 417 5.36 34.40 -9.28
C GLY A 417 5.06 32.91 -9.49
N SER A 418 5.94 32.03 -9.00
CA SER A 418 5.91 30.57 -9.17
C SER A 418 5.22 29.85 -8.00
N VAL A 419 5.13 30.47 -6.82
CA VAL A 419 4.42 29.96 -5.64
C VAL A 419 3.09 30.71 -5.48
N SER A 420 1.98 29.99 -5.51
CA SER A 420 0.63 30.60 -5.50
C SER A 420 0.09 30.84 -4.09
N ASP A 421 0.45 30.00 -3.13
CA ASP A 421 0.08 30.12 -1.73
C ASP A 421 1.14 29.47 -0.83
N LEU A 422 1.33 30.02 0.37
CA LEU A 422 2.16 29.43 1.40
C LEU A 422 1.56 29.73 2.77
N LYS A 423 1.31 28.69 3.57
CA LYS A 423 0.68 28.83 4.88
C LYS A 423 1.24 27.85 5.90
N MET A 424 1.13 28.23 7.17
CA MET A 424 1.37 27.32 8.29
C MET A 424 0.06 26.62 8.67
N VAL A 425 0.07 25.29 8.68
CA VAL A 425 -1.02 24.44 9.18
C VAL A 425 -0.45 23.59 10.31
N SER A 426 -0.84 23.91 11.55
CA SER A 426 -0.21 23.33 12.75
C SER A 426 1.30 23.60 12.78
N ASP A 427 2.11 22.56 12.64
CA ASP A 427 3.57 22.48 12.67
C ASP A 427 4.13 22.17 11.27
N LYS A 428 3.34 22.37 10.22
CA LYS A 428 3.71 22.12 8.83
C LYS A 428 3.51 23.37 7.98
N LEU A 429 4.43 23.59 7.04
CA LEU A 429 4.32 24.56 5.97
C LEU A 429 3.73 23.87 4.75
N GLU A 430 2.61 24.37 4.24
CA GLU A 430 2.05 23.94 2.96
C GLU A 430 2.34 25.00 1.90
N ILE A 431 3.03 24.60 0.82
CA ILE A 431 3.43 25.43 -0.31
C ILE A 431 2.67 24.96 -1.55
N SER A 432 1.81 25.79 -2.10
CA SER A 432 1.08 25.50 -3.34
C SER A 432 1.88 25.97 -4.54
N ILE A 433 2.12 25.06 -5.48
CA ILE A 433 2.92 25.29 -6.68
C ILE A 433 2.25 24.74 -7.94
N GLU A 434 2.51 25.41 -9.05
CA GLU A 434 2.13 24.96 -10.39
C GLU A 434 3.21 24.03 -10.98
N SER A 435 3.01 23.57 -12.22
CA SER A 435 4.04 22.81 -12.94
C SER A 435 5.36 23.59 -13.07
N GLY A 436 6.50 22.93 -12.84
CA GLY A 436 7.81 23.56 -12.90
C GLY A 436 8.86 22.85 -12.04
N ASP A 437 10.06 23.41 -12.01
CA ASP A 437 11.16 22.98 -11.15
C ASP A 437 11.38 24.01 -10.04
N TYR A 438 11.42 23.52 -8.80
CA TYR A 438 11.50 24.34 -7.59
C TYR A 438 12.66 23.85 -6.72
N SER A 439 13.33 24.80 -6.06
CA SER A 439 14.38 24.52 -5.08
C SER A 439 14.08 25.30 -3.81
N PHE A 440 13.62 24.59 -2.78
CA PHE A 440 13.31 25.16 -1.48
C PHE A 440 14.50 24.99 -0.53
N ARG A 441 14.87 26.06 0.18
CA ARG A 441 15.78 26.01 1.33
C ARG A 441 15.04 26.44 2.59
N ILE A 442 15.05 25.59 3.61
CA ILE A 442 14.38 25.82 4.88
C ILE A 442 15.44 25.97 5.97
N GLU A 443 15.37 27.10 6.67
CA GLU A 443 16.26 27.46 7.78
C GLU A 443 15.47 27.48 9.09
N GLY A 444 16.13 27.20 10.22
CA GLY A 444 15.49 27.26 11.54
C GLY A 444 14.73 25.99 11.97
N LEU A 445 14.96 24.87 11.28
CA LEU A 445 14.48 23.54 11.70
C LEU A 445 15.46 22.87 12.65
N ASN A 446 14.93 22.06 13.58
CA ASN A 446 15.72 21.06 14.28
C ASN A 446 15.73 19.78 13.43
N LEU A 447 16.85 19.49 12.78
CA LEU A 447 16.98 18.38 11.82
C LEU A 447 17.64 17.13 12.43
N ASN A 448 17.97 17.18 13.73
CA ASN A 448 18.64 16.13 14.50
C ASN A 448 17.66 15.22 15.23
#